data_AF-A0A6P0M9P1-F1
#
_entry.id   AF-A0A6P0M9P1-F1
#
_cell.length_a   1.000
_cell.length_b   1.000
_cell.length_c   1.000
_cell.angle_alpha   90.00
_cell.angle_beta   90.00
_cell.angle_gamma   90.00
#
_symmetry.space_group_name_H-M   'P 1'
#
loop_
_entity.id
_entity.type
_entity.pdbx_description
1 polymer ?
#
loop_
_entity_poly.entity_id
_entity_poly.type
_entity_poly.pdbx_seq_one_letter_code
_entity_poly.pdbx_strand_id
1 'polypeptide(L)'
;MQRTTSVSLGLISELTVAGETVNLILEKIEDRNVTVYRGGMIAGQRLYVVALLEELIPELDAPDSIQNLAITKMAVELRPDKGAFSFEAAIENAWSITLDSGPTLSIQQLALSVSSVKSSGSTNGSQQNTAESLSQQRKLSFEGLFELFGGEFAVKVAHQFSSQSGKIASQWGFSATAQNISITEVIKAFGFSQDKLDEYGLRNLVVSLAFALQQTRYQENSTQIVESRYTFEGSMDWDTGISLVPGEETLQIQAAIEISKTSSQGSGGTSTTLKGAIAGTVKASIPFFDTLQLSVIYTFSRTSSTSSSGRSSQALANRTGELIFQLQISTLLLSAVYTNINNRKLLRFSVSLINGNNNPTIGDLIAYIVSVYDSSITDFELDPPWDEFAKQEIALDKFSLEIDLTNKSITISYKATLNVLIAKVSNVGLSYQFGTKSSQVSTQQNNARTASNKKIAIAVDLSIPGQPKKRVQWDPVNENPPEVPSTKAPIFELKFLALGLAFA
;
A
#
# COMPACT_ATOMS: atom_id res chain seq x y z
N MET A 1 29.82 29.05 24.56
CA MET A 1 30.53 29.19 23.28
C MET A 1 29.93 30.38 22.53
N GLN A 2 30.63 31.51 22.50
CA GLN A 2 30.26 32.68 21.70
C GLN A 2 30.62 32.38 20.24
N ARG A 3 29.66 32.45 19.32
CA ARG A 3 29.92 32.47 17.87
C ARG A 3 30.36 33.90 17.52
N THR A 4 31.65 34.13 17.39
CA THR A 4 32.19 35.34 16.77
C THR A 4 32.34 35.06 15.28
N THR A 5 31.52 35.69 14.45
CA THR A 5 31.69 35.72 12.99
C THR A 5 32.35 37.05 12.64
N SER A 6 33.62 37.03 12.25
CA SER A 6 34.31 38.21 11.72
C SER A 6 34.05 38.29 10.22
N VAL A 7 33.34 39.33 9.78
CA VAL A 7 33.19 39.65 8.35
C VAL A 7 34.42 40.48 7.94
N SER A 8 35.20 39.98 6.98
CA SER A 8 36.49 40.59 6.62
C SER A 8 36.44 41.45 5.36
N LEU A 9 35.44 41.26 4.49
CA LEU A 9 35.12 42.11 3.34
C LEU A 9 33.75 41.68 2.77
N GLY A 10 32.88 42.61 2.42
CA GLY A 10 31.58 42.32 1.79
C GLY A 10 31.20 43.41 0.80
N LEU A 11 30.75 43.00 -0.39
CA LEU A 11 30.06 43.86 -1.35
C LEU A 11 28.58 43.52 -1.31
N ILE A 12 27.74 44.54 -1.17
CA ILE A 12 26.30 44.43 -1.32
C ILE A 12 25.93 45.35 -2.46
N SER A 13 25.30 44.80 -3.51
CA SER A 13 24.70 45.57 -4.57
C SER A 13 23.19 45.50 -4.41
N GLU A 14 22.54 46.65 -4.42
CA GLU A 14 21.08 46.74 -4.43
C GLU A 14 20.62 46.90 -5.88
N LEU A 15 19.59 46.15 -6.24
CA LEU A 15 18.90 46.23 -7.51
C LEU A 15 17.41 46.34 -7.21
N THR A 16 16.78 47.43 -7.63
CA THR A 16 15.34 47.62 -7.43
C THR A 16 14.65 47.59 -8.78
N VAL A 17 13.71 46.66 -8.94
CA VAL A 17 12.96 46.42 -10.18
C VAL A 17 11.50 46.24 -9.81
N ALA A 18 10.59 46.93 -10.51
CA ALA A 18 9.14 46.87 -10.28
C ALA A 18 8.70 47.06 -8.81
N GLY A 19 9.44 47.86 -8.04
CA GLY A 19 9.13 48.13 -6.63
C GLY A 19 9.63 47.06 -5.63
N GLU A 20 10.29 46.00 -6.10
CA GLU A 20 10.99 45.04 -5.26
C GLU A 20 12.50 45.30 -5.27
N THR A 21 13.11 45.30 -4.08
CA THR A 21 14.56 45.47 -3.92
C THR A 21 15.23 44.13 -3.63
N VAL A 22 16.15 43.76 -4.49
CA VAL A 22 17.01 42.59 -4.38
C VAL A 22 18.40 43.03 -3.98
N ASN A 23 18.95 42.34 -2.99
CA ASN A 23 20.31 42.54 -2.50
C ASN A 23 21.16 41.37 -2.96
N LEU A 24 22.15 41.67 -3.79
CA LEU A 24 23.18 40.73 -4.20
C LEU A 24 24.38 40.90 -3.28
N ILE A 25 24.65 39.87 -2.48
CA ILE A 25 25.79 39.84 -1.57
C ILE A 25 26.95 39.09 -2.21
N LEU A 26 28.16 39.55 -1.93
CA LEU A 26 29.40 38.79 -2.08
C LEU A 26 30.27 39.08 -0.86
N GLU A 27 30.40 38.12 0.04
CA GLU A 27 31.11 38.30 1.30
C GLU A 27 32.16 37.23 1.56
N LYS A 28 33.24 37.64 2.22
CA LYS A 28 34.25 36.78 2.81
C LYS A 28 34.14 36.85 4.33
N ILE A 29 33.69 35.75 4.92
CA ILE A 29 33.52 35.60 6.36
C ILE A 29 34.47 34.55 6.92
N GLU A 30 34.78 34.67 8.20
CA GLU A 30 35.50 33.65 8.96
C GLU A 30 34.51 32.95 9.91
N ASP A 31 34.23 31.67 9.65
CA ASP A 31 33.34 30.83 10.46
C ASP A 31 34.17 29.73 11.12
N ARG A 32 34.39 29.82 12.44
CA ARG A 32 35.19 28.85 13.22
C ARG A 32 36.61 28.63 12.64
N ASN A 33 37.33 29.72 12.34
CA ASN A 33 38.66 29.73 11.70
C ASN A 33 38.68 29.07 10.30
N VAL A 34 37.55 29.05 9.61
CA VAL A 34 37.43 28.60 8.21
C VAL A 34 37.02 29.79 7.37
N THR A 35 37.75 30.01 6.28
CA THR A 35 37.37 31.02 5.29
C THR A 35 36.16 30.52 4.52
N VAL A 36 35.08 31.32 4.53
CA VAL A 36 33.87 31.05 3.77
C VAL A 36 33.61 32.24 2.85
N TYR A 37 33.41 31.95 1.56
CA TYR A 37 32.91 32.93 0.60
C TYR A 37 31.44 32.65 0.35
N ARG A 38 30.59 33.66 0.50
CA ARG A 38 29.16 33.57 0.19
C ARG A 38 28.81 34.56 -0.88
N GLY A 39 27.94 34.17 -1.77
CA GLY A 39 27.44 35.05 -2.82
C GLY A 39 26.00 34.75 -3.19
N GLY A 40 25.29 35.72 -3.75
CA GLY A 40 23.95 35.55 -4.29
C GLY A 40 22.91 36.49 -3.68
N MET A 41 21.65 36.12 -3.77
CA MET A 41 20.51 36.89 -3.26
C MET A 41 20.26 36.60 -1.79
N ILE A 42 19.80 37.61 -1.04
CA ILE A 42 19.33 37.41 0.33
C ILE A 42 18.05 36.54 0.30
N ALA A 43 17.94 35.61 1.25
CA ALA A 43 16.81 34.71 1.36
C ALA A 43 15.49 35.48 1.52
N GLY A 44 14.45 35.05 0.78
CA GLY A 44 13.12 35.65 0.81
C GLY A 44 12.93 36.82 -0.16
N GLN A 45 13.97 37.26 -0.88
CA GLN A 45 13.85 38.25 -1.95
C GLN A 45 13.52 37.61 -3.29
N ARG A 46 12.88 38.38 -4.17
CA ARG A 46 12.48 37.97 -5.50
C ARG A 46 12.96 38.97 -6.53
N LEU A 47 13.45 38.48 -7.66
CA LEU A 47 13.88 39.29 -8.80
C LEU A 47 12.98 38.98 -9.99
N TYR A 48 12.09 39.91 -10.34
CA TYR A 48 11.24 39.79 -11.53
C TYR A 48 12.08 39.95 -12.80
N VAL A 49 12.17 38.87 -13.58
CA VAL A 49 13.08 38.79 -14.73
C VAL A 49 12.58 39.66 -15.88
N VAL A 50 11.28 39.62 -16.18
CA VAL A 50 10.71 40.40 -17.28
C VAL A 50 10.81 41.89 -17.00
N ALA A 51 10.42 42.32 -15.80
CA ALA A 51 10.54 43.72 -15.39
C ALA A 51 12.00 44.24 -15.44
N LEU A 52 12.98 43.40 -15.09
CA LEU A 52 14.41 43.75 -15.22
C LEU A 52 14.81 43.91 -16.69
N LEU A 53 14.33 43.00 -17.56
CA LEU A 53 14.62 43.07 -18.98
C LEU A 53 13.96 44.27 -19.67
N GLU A 54 12.74 44.65 -19.26
CA GLU A 54 12.06 45.85 -19.75
C GLU A 54 12.79 47.15 -19.36
N GLU A 55 13.44 47.19 -18.20
CA GLU A 55 14.29 48.32 -17.79
C GLU A 55 15.57 48.43 -18.65
N LEU A 56 16.12 47.28 -19.07
CA LEU A 56 17.33 47.21 -19.90
C LEU A 56 17.05 47.36 -21.40
N ILE A 57 15.89 46.88 -21.85
CA ILE A 57 15.43 46.87 -23.25
C ILE A 57 14.03 47.48 -23.26
N PRO A 58 13.93 48.81 -23.43
CA PRO A 58 12.64 49.48 -23.56
C PRO A 58 11.83 48.88 -24.71
N GLU A 59 10.51 48.77 -24.53
CA GLU A 59 9.56 48.19 -25.51
C GLU A 59 9.71 46.66 -25.75
N LEU A 60 10.27 45.93 -24.78
CA LEU A 60 10.25 44.47 -24.83
C LEU A 60 8.79 43.96 -24.82
N ASP A 61 8.37 43.33 -25.92
CA ASP A 61 7.08 42.65 -26.03
C ASP A 61 7.14 41.27 -25.36
N ALA A 62 6.95 41.26 -24.03
CA ALA A 62 6.95 40.04 -23.23
C ALA A 62 5.52 39.48 -23.09
N PRO A 63 5.29 38.19 -23.37
CA PRO A 63 3.98 37.57 -23.18
C PRO A 63 3.50 37.63 -21.71
N ASP A 64 2.21 37.85 -21.50
CA ASP A 64 1.58 37.86 -20.16
C ASP A 64 1.89 36.59 -19.34
N SER A 65 2.07 35.45 -20.02
CA SER A 65 2.36 34.14 -19.40
C SER A 65 3.69 34.05 -18.65
N ILE A 66 4.62 34.99 -18.87
CA ILE A 66 5.93 35.02 -18.21
C ILE A 66 6.17 36.30 -17.39
N GLN A 67 5.19 37.22 -17.35
CA GLN A 67 5.34 38.52 -16.68
C GLN A 67 5.70 38.38 -15.19
N ASN A 68 5.23 37.31 -14.54
CA ASN A 68 5.50 37.03 -13.14
C ASN A 68 6.73 36.14 -12.89
N LEU A 69 7.53 35.82 -13.92
CA LEU A 69 8.74 35.02 -13.79
C LEU A 69 9.70 35.70 -12.81
N ALA A 70 10.01 35.00 -11.72
CA ALA A 70 10.88 35.52 -10.67
C ALA A 70 12.02 34.55 -10.36
N ILE A 71 13.23 35.06 -10.20
CA ILE A 71 14.30 34.33 -9.51
C ILE A 71 14.07 34.53 -8.02
N THR A 72 13.84 33.45 -7.27
CA THR A 72 13.52 33.53 -5.82
C THR A 72 14.66 33.02 -4.95
N LYS A 73 15.67 32.40 -5.57
CA LYS A 73 16.87 31.97 -4.89
C LYS A 73 18.05 31.97 -5.85
N MET A 74 19.15 32.54 -5.39
CA MET A 74 20.49 32.31 -5.92
C MET A 74 21.43 32.35 -4.73
N ALA A 75 22.12 31.26 -4.44
CA ALA A 75 23.07 31.21 -3.33
C ALA A 75 24.27 30.36 -3.71
N VAL A 76 25.46 30.89 -3.43
CA VAL A 76 26.75 30.21 -3.53
C VAL A 76 27.40 30.26 -2.16
N GLU A 77 27.92 29.12 -1.71
CA GLU A 77 28.85 29.06 -0.59
C GLU A 77 30.09 28.27 -1.00
N LEU A 78 31.27 28.83 -0.76
CA LEU A 78 32.56 28.18 -0.97
C LEU A 78 33.30 28.13 0.36
N ARG A 79 33.79 26.94 0.74
CA ARG A 79 34.70 26.73 1.87
C ARG A 79 35.99 26.10 1.37
N PRO A 80 36.94 26.87 0.82
CA PRO A 80 38.15 26.32 0.20
C PRO A 80 38.97 25.45 1.14
N ASP A 81 39.08 25.85 2.41
CA ASP A 81 39.83 25.10 3.45
C ASP A 81 39.23 23.72 3.74
N LYS A 82 37.95 23.53 3.41
CA LYS A 82 37.23 22.25 3.53
C LYS A 82 37.01 21.57 2.18
N GLY A 83 37.48 22.15 1.08
CA GLY A 83 37.20 21.68 -0.28
C GLY A 83 35.71 21.53 -0.55
N ALA A 84 34.89 22.42 0.02
CA ALA A 84 33.43 22.34 -0.08
C ALA A 84 32.84 23.51 -0.86
N PHE A 85 31.76 23.22 -1.59
CA PHE A 85 31.00 24.17 -2.40
C PHE A 85 29.51 23.80 -2.35
N SER A 86 28.64 24.80 -2.32
CA SER A 86 27.22 24.64 -2.61
C SER A 86 26.71 25.76 -3.51
N PHE A 87 25.81 25.40 -4.41
CA PHE A 87 25.06 26.30 -5.27
C PHE A 87 23.59 25.93 -5.21
N GLU A 88 22.73 26.92 -5.04
CA GLU A 88 21.28 26.76 -5.05
C GLU A 88 20.66 27.86 -5.92
N ALA A 89 19.75 27.47 -6.80
CA ALA A 89 18.97 28.39 -7.61
C ALA A 89 17.52 27.95 -7.67
N ALA A 90 16.60 28.91 -7.66
CA ALA A 90 15.18 28.65 -7.86
C ALA A 90 14.53 29.78 -8.66
N ILE A 91 13.65 29.39 -9.58
CA ILE A 91 12.75 30.30 -10.28
C ILE A 91 11.31 29.89 -10.03
N GLU A 92 10.42 30.88 -10.01
CA GLU A 92 8.98 30.69 -9.81
C GLU A 92 8.19 31.34 -10.95
N ASN A 93 6.97 30.85 -11.15
CA ASN A 93 6.04 31.30 -12.21
C ASN A 93 6.72 31.32 -13.59
N ALA A 94 7.45 30.26 -13.90
CA ALA A 94 8.26 30.23 -15.12
C ALA A 94 7.40 30.29 -16.39
N TRP A 95 6.16 29.80 -16.29
CA TRP A 95 5.17 29.85 -17.33
C TRP A 95 3.79 29.52 -16.76
N SER A 96 2.75 30.19 -17.24
CA SER A 96 1.35 29.82 -16.95
C SER A 96 0.45 30.08 -18.16
N ILE A 97 -0.49 29.17 -18.41
CA ILE A 97 -1.59 29.37 -19.35
C ILE A 97 -2.91 29.05 -18.64
N THR A 98 -3.86 29.99 -18.74
CA THR A 98 -5.24 29.77 -18.31
C THR A 98 -6.06 29.49 -19.56
N LEU A 99 -6.82 28.40 -19.56
CA LEU A 99 -7.75 28.09 -20.65
C LEU A 99 -8.98 29.00 -20.51
N ASP A 100 -9.65 29.37 -21.61
CA ASP A 100 -10.60 30.51 -21.78
C ASP A 100 -11.74 30.70 -20.73
N SER A 101 -11.87 29.81 -19.74
CA SER A 101 -12.58 29.98 -18.47
C SER A 101 -12.32 28.79 -17.51
N GLY A 102 -11.14 28.17 -17.60
CA GLY A 102 -10.86 26.82 -17.08
C GLY A 102 -9.62 26.73 -16.18
N PRO A 103 -9.11 25.50 -15.91
CA PRO A 103 -7.96 25.30 -15.03
C PRO A 103 -6.69 25.94 -15.59
N THR A 104 -5.80 26.33 -14.68
CA THR A 104 -4.48 26.86 -15.03
C THR A 104 -3.48 25.71 -15.17
N LEU A 105 -2.66 25.77 -16.21
CA LEU A 105 -1.47 24.95 -16.35
C LEU A 105 -0.28 25.85 -16.07
N SER A 106 0.53 25.53 -15.05
CA SER A 106 1.65 26.39 -14.67
C SER A 106 2.88 25.61 -14.25
N ILE A 107 4.05 26.20 -14.50
CA ILE A 107 5.32 25.82 -13.88
C ILE A 107 5.49 26.75 -12.67
N GLN A 108 5.01 26.31 -11.51
CA GLN A 108 5.04 27.11 -10.29
C GLN A 108 6.47 27.33 -9.81
N GLN A 109 7.32 26.30 -9.87
CA GLN A 109 8.70 26.40 -9.39
C GLN A 109 9.64 25.44 -10.13
N LEU A 110 10.86 25.89 -10.42
CA LEU A 110 12.00 25.05 -10.80
C LEU A 110 13.18 25.36 -9.89
N ALA A 111 13.77 24.33 -9.29
CA ALA A 111 14.87 24.45 -8.35
C ALA A 111 16.04 23.53 -8.71
N LEU A 112 17.26 24.05 -8.55
CA LEU A 112 18.53 23.35 -8.73
C LEU A 112 19.36 23.51 -7.46
N SER A 113 19.91 22.41 -6.96
CA SER A 113 20.87 22.41 -5.85
C SER A 113 22.05 21.51 -6.20
N VAL A 114 23.25 22.04 -6.01
CA VAL A 114 24.52 21.33 -6.15
C VAL A 114 25.28 21.52 -4.87
N SER A 115 25.78 20.44 -4.27
CA SER A 115 26.67 20.52 -3.12
C SER A 115 27.78 19.49 -3.25
N SER A 116 28.96 19.85 -2.77
CA SER A 116 30.15 19.02 -2.75
C SER A 116 30.90 19.30 -1.46
N VAL A 117 31.29 18.25 -0.75
CA VAL A 117 32.12 18.33 0.46
C VAL A 117 33.25 17.33 0.32
N LYS A 118 34.48 17.77 0.60
CA LYS A 118 35.63 16.88 0.70
C LYS A 118 35.57 16.14 2.05
N SER A 119 35.66 14.81 2.02
CA SER A 119 35.72 13.98 3.23
C SER A 119 36.97 14.31 4.07
N SER A 120 36.88 14.21 5.41
CA SER A 120 38.01 14.45 6.31
C SER A 120 39.02 13.29 6.41
N GLY A 121 38.98 12.34 5.49
CA GLY A 121 39.84 11.15 5.47
C GLY A 121 40.98 11.24 4.45
N SER A 122 42.02 12.00 4.76
CA SER A 122 43.34 11.85 4.12
C SER A 122 44.41 12.44 5.02
N THR A 123 44.88 11.64 5.97
CA THR A 123 46.18 11.85 6.61
C THR A 123 47.14 10.81 6.04
N ASN A 124 48.16 11.32 5.36
CA ASN A 124 49.39 10.65 4.91
C ASN A 124 49.33 9.73 3.67
N GLY A 125 49.87 10.24 2.57
CA GLY A 125 51.00 9.59 1.91
C GLY A 125 50.76 8.70 0.70
N SER A 126 49.58 8.12 0.50
CA SER A 126 49.29 7.38 -0.74
C SER A 126 47.82 7.47 -1.13
N GLN A 127 47.47 8.44 -1.96
CA GLN A 127 46.18 8.46 -2.64
C GLN A 127 46.43 8.61 -4.13
N GLN A 128 46.06 7.57 -4.89
CA GLN A 128 45.82 7.74 -6.31
C GLN A 128 44.70 8.79 -6.46
N ASN A 129 45.04 9.91 -7.08
CA ASN A 129 44.09 10.95 -7.50
C ASN A 129 43.22 10.41 -8.64
N THR A 130 42.39 9.40 -8.40
CA THR A 130 41.30 9.07 -9.31
C THR A 130 40.14 10.04 -9.05
N ALA A 131 39.37 10.39 -10.08
CA ALA A 131 38.19 11.26 -9.96
C ALA A 131 37.19 10.78 -8.89
N GLU A 132 37.27 9.50 -8.50
CA GLU A 132 36.48 8.81 -7.48
C GLU A 132 36.93 9.12 -6.03
N SER A 133 38.19 9.53 -5.82
CA SER A 133 38.69 9.98 -4.51
C SER A 133 38.26 11.41 -4.16
N LEU A 134 37.95 12.23 -5.18
CA LEU A 134 37.50 13.62 -5.09
C LEU A 134 35.96 13.78 -5.07
N SER A 135 35.21 12.68 -5.07
CA SER A 135 33.74 12.66 -5.18
C SER A 135 33.01 12.26 -3.89
N GLN A 136 33.69 12.19 -2.75
CA GLN A 136 33.22 11.39 -1.61
C GLN A 136 31.92 11.86 -0.93
N GLN A 137 31.50 13.12 -1.11
CA GLN A 137 30.15 13.60 -0.78
C GLN A 137 29.71 14.68 -1.77
N ARG A 138 29.06 14.30 -2.87
CA ARG A 138 28.43 15.24 -3.81
C ARG A 138 26.95 14.98 -3.88
N LYS A 139 26.12 16.01 -3.92
CA LYS A 139 24.68 15.91 -4.16
C LYS A 139 24.28 16.91 -5.23
N LEU A 140 23.70 16.43 -6.31
CA LEU A 140 23.01 17.19 -7.33
C LEU A 140 21.52 16.90 -7.18
N SER A 141 20.67 17.91 -7.16
CA SER A 141 19.23 17.71 -7.25
C SER A 141 18.57 18.77 -8.11
N PHE A 142 17.66 18.31 -8.95
CA PHE A 142 16.74 19.12 -9.73
C PHE A 142 15.32 18.79 -9.26
N GLU A 143 14.51 19.82 -9.04
CA GLU A 143 13.13 19.70 -8.61
C GLU A 143 12.27 20.67 -9.42
N GLY A 144 11.12 20.20 -9.90
CA GLY A 144 10.15 21.02 -10.58
C GLY A 144 8.77 20.76 -10.01
N LEU A 145 8.02 21.83 -9.77
CA LEU A 145 6.66 21.81 -9.26
C LEU A 145 5.76 22.55 -10.24
N PHE A 146 4.66 21.90 -10.57
CA PHE A 146 3.76 22.24 -11.65
C PHE A 146 2.32 22.17 -11.15
N GLU A 147 1.45 23.02 -11.65
CA GLU A 147 0.01 22.91 -11.46
C GLU A 147 -0.60 22.36 -12.75
N LEU A 148 -1.34 21.26 -12.62
CA LEU A 148 -1.98 20.60 -13.74
C LEU A 148 -3.43 20.26 -13.37
N PHE A 149 -4.38 20.95 -14.03
CA PHE A 149 -5.81 20.63 -13.94
C PHE A 149 -6.37 20.58 -12.50
N GLY A 150 -6.05 21.61 -11.70
CA GLY A 150 -6.48 21.73 -10.31
C GLY A 150 -5.72 20.84 -9.31
N GLY A 151 -4.75 20.07 -9.78
CA GLY A 151 -3.85 19.25 -8.96
C GLY A 151 -2.39 19.67 -9.09
N GLU A 152 -1.54 19.00 -8.31
CA GLU A 152 -0.11 19.27 -8.24
C GLU A 152 0.67 18.17 -8.97
N PHE A 153 1.68 18.57 -9.74
CA PHE A 153 2.65 17.65 -10.31
C PHE A 153 4.05 18.06 -9.90
N ALA A 154 4.83 17.11 -9.40
CA ALA A 154 6.21 17.34 -8.98
C ALA A 154 7.14 16.30 -9.60
N VAL A 155 8.29 16.75 -10.07
CA VAL A 155 9.37 15.90 -10.59
C VAL A 155 10.64 16.21 -9.82
N LYS A 156 11.33 15.18 -9.37
CA LYS A 156 12.59 15.30 -8.66
C LYS A 156 13.61 14.31 -9.21
N VAL A 157 14.78 14.81 -9.52
CA VAL A 157 15.95 14.01 -9.88
C VAL A 157 17.06 14.34 -8.92
N ALA A 158 17.63 13.34 -8.27
CA ALA A 158 18.74 13.53 -7.36
C ALA A 158 19.83 12.51 -7.65
N HIS A 159 21.08 12.97 -7.59
CA HIS A 159 22.26 12.13 -7.61
C HIS A 159 23.10 12.46 -6.39
N GLN A 160 23.38 11.45 -5.58
CA GLN A 160 24.18 11.59 -4.38
C GLN A 160 25.32 10.58 -4.36
N PHE A 161 26.52 11.04 -4.03
CA PHE A 161 27.62 10.20 -3.64
C PHE A 161 27.75 10.24 -2.12
N SER A 162 27.86 9.08 -1.49
CA SER A 162 28.10 8.97 -0.05
C SER A 162 29.22 7.97 0.21
N SER A 163 30.20 8.37 1.03
CA SER A 163 31.14 7.45 1.65
C SER A 163 30.67 7.09 3.06
N GLN A 164 30.28 5.83 3.29
CA GLN A 164 30.03 5.29 4.63
C GLN A 164 30.88 4.03 4.81
N SER A 165 31.61 3.95 5.93
CA SER A 165 32.41 2.77 6.30
C SER A 165 33.40 2.29 5.22
N GLY A 166 34.03 3.23 4.50
CA GLY A 166 34.99 2.92 3.44
C GLY A 166 34.37 2.48 2.09
N LYS A 167 33.03 2.39 2.01
CA LYS A 167 32.32 2.11 0.75
C LYS A 167 31.85 3.42 0.12
N ILE A 168 32.26 3.68 -1.12
CA ILE A 168 31.71 4.78 -1.93
C ILE A 168 30.46 4.25 -2.62
N ALA A 169 29.31 4.85 -2.31
CA ALA A 169 28.04 4.57 -2.94
C ALA A 169 27.62 5.75 -3.82
N SER A 170 27.22 5.46 -5.06
CA SER A 170 26.52 6.37 -5.96
C SER A 170 25.03 6.04 -5.93
N GLN A 171 24.20 7.00 -5.58
CA GLN A 171 22.75 6.87 -5.42
C GLN A 171 22.04 7.81 -6.40
N TRP A 172 21.31 7.24 -7.35
CA TRP A 172 20.39 7.97 -8.21
C TRP A 172 18.97 7.82 -7.69
N GLY A 173 18.23 8.91 -7.66
CA GLY A 173 16.81 8.97 -7.36
C GLY A 173 16.09 9.74 -8.45
N PHE A 174 15.00 9.19 -8.93
CA PHE A 174 14.01 9.88 -9.76
C PHE A 174 12.65 9.66 -9.09
N SER A 175 11.87 10.71 -8.94
CA SER A 175 10.46 10.59 -8.56
C SER A 175 9.61 11.57 -9.35
N ALA A 176 8.42 11.13 -9.73
CA ALA A 176 7.40 11.97 -10.34
C ALA A 176 6.07 11.68 -9.63
N THR A 177 5.39 12.71 -9.16
CA THR A 177 4.14 12.60 -8.41
C THR A 177 3.12 13.57 -8.97
N ALA A 178 2.00 13.07 -9.44
CA ALA A 178 0.80 13.83 -9.75
C ALA A 178 -0.21 13.58 -8.63
N GLN A 179 -0.66 14.62 -7.95
CA GLN A 179 -1.62 14.53 -6.84
C GLN A 179 -2.86 15.32 -7.18
N ASN A 180 -4.01 14.73 -6.86
CA ASN A 180 -5.32 15.39 -6.98
C ASN A 180 -5.62 15.93 -8.38
N ILE A 181 -5.19 15.23 -9.45
CA ILE A 181 -5.49 15.64 -10.82
C ILE A 181 -6.98 15.42 -11.09
N SER A 182 -7.72 16.51 -11.28
CA SER A 182 -9.15 16.43 -11.56
C SER A 182 -9.40 16.21 -13.05
N ILE A 183 -9.80 14.99 -13.40
CA ILE A 183 -10.22 14.65 -14.77
C ILE A 183 -11.49 15.43 -15.12
N THR A 184 -12.35 15.70 -14.15
CA THR A 184 -13.52 16.56 -14.32
C THR A 184 -13.11 17.95 -14.83
N GLU A 185 -12.08 18.57 -14.24
CA GLU A 185 -11.56 19.87 -14.71
C GLU A 185 -10.91 19.78 -16.09
N VAL A 186 -10.24 18.68 -16.41
CA VAL A 186 -9.73 18.42 -17.78
C VAL A 186 -10.88 18.45 -18.79
N ILE A 187 -12.00 17.78 -18.50
CA ILE A 187 -13.13 17.72 -19.43
C ILE A 187 -13.83 19.08 -19.55
N LYS A 188 -13.97 19.83 -18.45
CA LYS A 188 -14.48 21.21 -18.48
C LYS A 188 -13.65 22.11 -19.39
N ALA A 189 -12.34 21.94 -19.39
CA ALA A 189 -11.43 22.68 -20.25
C ALA A 189 -11.70 22.47 -21.75
N PHE A 190 -12.37 21.37 -22.14
CA PHE A 190 -12.84 21.12 -23.50
C PHE A 190 -14.25 21.68 -23.79
N GLY A 191 -14.82 22.51 -22.90
CA GLY A 191 -16.08 23.23 -23.11
C GLY A 191 -17.34 22.53 -22.60
N PHE A 192 -17.21 21.52 -21.73
CA PHE A 192 -18.36 20.86 -21.10
C PHE A 192 -18.81 21.63 -19.85
N SER A 193 -20.11 21.91 -19.74
CA SER A 193 -20.72 22.50 -18.53
C SER A 193 -20.84 21.49 -17.40
N GLN A 194 -20.89 21.97 -16.15
CA GLN A 194 -21.07 21.11 -14.96
C GLN A 194 -22.33 20.25 -15.07
N ASP A 195 -23.46 20.81 -15.51
CA ASP A 195 -24.72 20.07 -15.62
C ASP A 195 -24.59 18.82 -16.53
N LYS A 196 -23.83 18.92 -17.62
CA LYS A 196 -23.57 17.78 -18.51
C LYS A 196 -22.68 16.74 -17.85
N LEU A 197 -21.67 17.18 -17.09
CA LEU A 197 -20.77 16.26 -16.38
C LEU A 197 -21.52 15.49 -15.30
N ASP A 198 -22.43 16.16 -14.59
CA ASP A 198 -23.29 15.52 -13.59
C ASP A 198 -24.24 14.50 -14.24
N GLU A 199 -24.79 14.79 -15.43
CA GLU A 199 -25.60 13.84 -16.21
C GLU A 199 -24.82 12.56 -16.59
N TYR A 200 -23.55 12.70 -16.94
CA TYR A 200 -22.67 11.55 -17.28
C TYR A 200 -22.04 10.87 -16.06
N GLY A 201 -22.35 11.33 -14.85
CA GLY A 201 -21.78 10.78 -13.65
C GLY A 201 -20.30 11.13 -13.44
N LEU A 202 -19.82 12.25 -13.98
CA LEU A 202 -18.41 12.70 -13.92
C LEU A 202 -18.22 13.87 -12.96
N ARG A 203 -19.05 13.94 -11.92
CA ARG A 203 -19.10 15.06 -10.98
C ARG A 203 -17.76 15.36 -10.32
N ASN A 204 -17.07 14.33 -9.83
CA ASN A 204 -15.74 14.48 -9.24
C ASN A 204 -14.89 13.22 -9.46
N LEU A 205 -14.09 13.22 -10.53
CA LEU A 205 -13.14 12.17 -10.84
C LEU A 205 -11.71 12.69 -10.65
N VAL A 206 -11.04 12.18 -9.62
CA VAL A 206 -9.70 12.59 -9.21
C VAL A 206 -8.74 11.41 -9.34
N VAL A 207 -7.56 11.66 -9.88
CA VAL A 207 -6.50 10.67 -10.03
C VAL A 207 -5.22 11.19 -9.39
N SER A 208 -4.56 10.33 -8.63
CA SER A 208 -3.19 10.56 -8.15
C SER A 208 -2.28 9.45 -8.64
N LEU A 209 -1.07 9.80 -9.06
CA LEU A 209 -0.07 8.88 -9.59
C LEU A 209 1.29 9.23 -8.98
N ALA A 210 2.02 8.23 -8.51
CA ALA A 210 3.38 8.41 -8.05
C ALA A 210 4.29 7.33 -8.63
N PHE A 211 5.46 7.76 -9.05
CA PHE A 211 6.52 6.90 -9.55
C PHE A 211 7.79 7.26 -8.81
N ALA A 212 8.54 6.26 -8.35
CA ALA A 212 9.90 6.46 -7.89
C ALA A 212 10.84 5.35 -8.37
N LEU A 213 12.04 5.75 -8.76
CA LEU A 213 13.17 4.89 -9.07
C LEU A 213 14.35 5.33 -8.22
N GLN A 214 14.87 4.41 -7.41
CA GLN A 214 16.11 4.59 -6.68
C GLN A 214 17.10 3.52 -7.11
N GLN A 215 18.32 3.92 -7.47
CA GLN A 215 19.41 3.02 -7.79
C GLN A 215 20.62 3.36 -6.94
N THR A 216 21.17 2.36 -6.26
CA THR A 216 22.39 2.48 -5.47
C THR A 216 23.46 1.57 -6.05
N ARG A 217 24.65 2.10 -6.26
CA ARG A 217 25.81 1.37 -6.77
C ARG A 217 26.97 1.56 -5.82
N TYR A 218 27.56 0.47 -5.34
CA TYR A 218 28.72 0.52 -4.45
C TYR A 218 29.65 -0.68 -4.70
N GLN A 219 30.86 -0.62 -4.15
CA GLN A 219 31.79 -1.74 -4.17
C GLN A 219 31.82 -2.45 -2.81
N GLU A 220 31.85 -3.78 -2.85
CA GLU A 220 32.03 -4.65 -1.70
C GLU A 220 32.96 -5.79 -2.10
N ASN A 221 34.09 -5.95 -1.39
CA ASN A 221 35.06 -7.02 -1.64
C ASN A 221 35.46 -7.15 -3.13
N SER A 222 35.81 -6.03 -3.77
CA SER A 222 36.17 -5.93 -5.20
C SER A 222 35.04 -6.28 -6.19
N THR A 223 33.82 -6.46 -5.71
CA THR A 223 32.64 -6.70 -6.52
C THR A 223 31.79 -5.43 -6.57
N GLN A 224 31.36 -5.04 -7.76
CA GLN A 224 30.36 -3.99 -7.91
C GLN A 224 28.98 -4.55 -7.61
N ILE A 225 28.28 -3.93 -6.66
CA ILE A 225 26.89 -4.23 -6.32
C ILE A 225 26.01 -3.12 -6.85
N VAL A 226 24.91 -3.50 -7.50
CA VAL A 226 23.87 -2.60 -7.98
C VAL A 226 22.55 -3.01 -7.35
N GLU A 227 21.97 -2.10 -6.58
CA GLU A 227 20.63 -2.23 -6.01
C GLU A 227 19.71 -1.27 -6.73
N SER A 228 18.49 -1.70 -7.02
CA SER A 228 17.46 -0.85 -7.62
C SER A 228 16.12 -1.10 -6.97
N ARG A 229 15.38 -0.03 -6.69
CA ARG A 229 14.03 -0.02 -6.18
C ARG A 229 13.17 0.81 -7.12
N TYR A 230 12.11 0.20 -7.61
CA TYR A 230 11.06 0.82 -8.39
C TYR A 230 9.78 0.79 -7.57
N THR A 231 9.06 1.91 -7.49
CA THR A 231 7.71 1.97 -6.96
C THR A 231 6.80 2.70 -7.95
N PHE A 232 5.59 2.17 -8.10
CA PHE A 232 4.51 2.80 -8.83
C PHE A 232 3.27 2.72 -7.96
N GLU A 233 2.67 3.87 -7.70
CA GLU A 233 1.47 4.03 -6.91
C GLU A 233 0.47 4.82 -7.75
N GLY A 234 -0.79 4.43 -7.67
CA GLY A 234 -1.88 5.15 -8.32
C GLY A 234 -3.15 5.01 -7.51
N SER A 235 -3.91 6.09 -7.42
CA SER A 235 -5.25 6.09 -6.85
C SER A 235 -6.21 6.82 -7.77
N MET A 236 -7.46 6.39 -7.74
CA MET A 236 -8.58 7.03 -8.39
C MET A 236 -9.70 7.11 -7.38
N ASP A 237 -10.22 8.31 -7.19
CA ASP A 237 -11.40 8.58 -6.38
C ASP A 237 -12.44 9.21 -7.29
N TRP A 238 -13.59 8.55 -7.42
CA TRP A 238 -14.65 8.96 -8.30
C TRP A 238 -15.97 9.02 -7.55
N ASP A 239 -16.43 10.23 -7.27
CA ASP A 239 -17.83 10.47 -6.92
C ASP A 239 -18.59 10.75 -8.21
N THR A 240 -19.48 9.83 -8.55
CA THR A 240 -20.26 9.93 -9.78
C THR A 240 -21.28 11.08 -9.72
N GLY A 241 -21.71 11.49 -8.53
CA GLY A 241 -22.88 12.37 -8.38
C GLY A 241 -24.22 11.66 -8.60
N ILE A 242 -24.20 10.38 -9.00
CA ILE A 242 -25.42 9.57 -9.18
C ILE A 242 -25.88 9.10 -7.81
N SER A 243 -27.03 9.59 -7.37
CA SER A 243 -27.67 9.15 -6.14
C SER A 243 -28.66 8.03 -6.47
N LEU A 244 -28.48 6.86 -5.83
CA LEU A 244 -29.41 5.73 -5.99
C LEU A 244 -30.68 5.91 -5.12
N VAL A 245 -30.59 6.73 -4.07
CA VAL A 245 -31.68 7.08 -3.16
C VAL A 245 -31.66 8.59 -2.92
N PRO A 246 -32.72 9.34 -3.28
CA PRO A 246 -32.72 10.79 -3.14
C PRO A 246 -32.40 11.26 -1.72
N GLY A 247 -31.34 12.06 -1.58
CA GLY A 247 -30.88 12.63 -0.30
C GLY A 247 -29.79 11.82 0.41
N GLU A 248 -29.42 10.64 -0.10
CA GLU A 248 -28.37 9.77 0.46
C GLU A 248 -27.03 9.93 -0.28
N GLU A 249 -26.00 9.21 0.21
CA GLU A 249 -24.68 9.17 -0.42
C GLU A 249 -24.75 8.75 -1.90
N THR A 250 -23.92 9.40 -2.71
CA THR A 250 -23.77 9.09 -4.13
C THR A 250 -22.96 7.83 -4.35
N LEU A 251 -23.09 7.24 -5.54
CA LEU A 251 -22.25 6.13 -5.98
C LEU A 251 -20.79 6.60 -6.09
N GLN A 252 -19.94 5.99 -5.26
CA GLN A 252 -18.51 6.25 -5.17
C GLN A 252 -17.72 5.04 -5.67
N ILE A 253 -16.71 5.29 -6.49
CA ILE A 253 -15.81 4.29 -7.03
C ILE A 253 -14.38 4.69 -6.69
N GLN A 254 -13.66 3.77 -6.06
CA GLN A 254 -12.27 3.94 -5.69
C GLN A 254 -11.43 2.84 -6.34
N ALA A 255 -10.26 3.19 -6.82
CA ALA A 255 -9.28 2.21 -7.26
C ALA A 255 -7.90 2.61 -6.75
N ALA A 256 -7.09 1.61 -6.39
CA ALA A 256 -5.72 1.81 -5.96
C ALA A 256 -4.81 0.74 -6.55
N ILE A 257 -3.60 1.14 -6.91
CA ILE A 257 -2.55 0.26 -7.38
C ILE A 257 -1.25 0.63 -6.68
N GLU A 258 -0.56 -0.37 -6.17
CA GLU A 258 0.79 -0.24 -5.61
C GLU A 258 1.64 -1.37 -6.16
N ILE A 259 2.75 -1.04 -6.81
CA ILE A 259 3.70 -2.02 -7.34
C ILE A 259 5.09 -1.60 -6.92
N SER A 260 5.81 -2.51 -6.24
CA SER A 260 7.21 -2.31 -5.89
C SER A 260 8.07 -3.44 -6.45
N LYS A 261 9.21 -3.08 -7.03
CA LYS A 261 10.23 -4.03 -7.46
C LYS A 261 11.57 -3.66 -6.86
N THR A 262 12.16 -4.57 -6.11
CA THR A 262 13.54 -4.47 -5.64
C THR A 262 14.41 -5.47 -6.37
N SER A 263 15.61 -5.07 -6.74
CA SER A 263 16.62 -5.95 -7.33
C SER A 263 17.98 -5.64 -6.72
N SER A 264 18.76 -6.69 -6.48
CA SER A 264 20.16 -6.61 -6.08
C SER A 264 20.97 -7.52 -6.98
N GLN A 265 22.03 -6.99 -7.58
CA GLN A 265 22.95 -7.70 -8.45
C GLN A 265 24.37 -7.60 -7.88
N GLY A 266 25.02 -8.73 -7.67
CA GLY A 266 26.39 -8.81 -7.18
C GLY A 266 27.11 -10.11 -7.61
N SER A 267 28.22 -10.43 -6.96
CA SER A 267 29.08 -11.58 -7.30
C SER A 267 28.38 -12.92 -7.09
N GLY A 268 27.44 -12.98 -6.12
CA GLY A 268 26.62 -14.16 -5.83
C GLY A 268 25.44 -14.37 -6.79
N GLY A 269 25.24 -13.48 -7.76
CA GLY A 269 24.15 -13.53 -8.74
C GLY A 269 23.12 -12.41 -8.56
N THR A 270 21.91 -12.61 -9.09
CA THR A 270 20.86 -11.58 -9.12
C THR A 270 19.66 -12.03 -8.28
N SER A 271 19.25 -11.19 -7.34
CA SER A 271 18.01 -11.36 -6.59
C SER A 271 17.01 -10.28 -6.98
N THR A 272 15.76 -10.66 -7.26
CA THR A 272 14.69 -9.72 -7.56
C THR A 272 13.43 -10.08 -6.81
N THR A 273 12.78 -9.10 -6.18
CA THR A 273 11.49 -9.21 -5.53
C THR A 273 10.53 -8.22 -6.18
N LEU A 274 9.42 -8.71 -6.71
CA LEU A 274 8.30 -7.91 -7.21
C LEU A 274 7.11 -8.14 -6.29
N LYS A 275 6.51 -7.08 -5.78
CA LYS A 275 5.30 -7.12 -4.96
C LYS A 275 4.31 -6.10 -5.47
N GLY A 276 3.03 -6.33 -5.24
CA GLY A 276 2.03 -5.32 -5.48
C GLY A 276 0.65 -5.68 -4.98
N ALA A 277 -0.21 -4.67 -5.00
CA ALA A 277 -1.63 -4.74 -4.69
C ALA A 277 -2.40 -3.93 -5.74
N ILE A 278 -3.54 -4.47 -6.17
CA ILE A 278 -4.52 -3.78 -7.01
C ILE A 278 -5.85 -3.91 -6.29
N ALA A 279 -6.47 -2.80 -5.96
CA ALA A 279 -7.74 -2.74 -5.26
C ALA A 279 -8.75 -1.92 -6.06
N GLY A 280 -10.00 -2.37 -6.05
CA GLY A 280 -11.14 -1.60 -6.53
C GLY A 280 -12.27 -1.74 -5.54
N THR A 281 -12.91 -0.62 -5.22
CA THR A 281 -14.04 -0.54 -4.30
C THR A 281 -15.16 0.25 -4.96
N VAL A 282 -16.38 -0.27 -4.86
CA VAL A 282 -17.60 0.46 -5.22
C VAL A 282 -18.42 0.58 -3.96
N LYS A 283 -18.79 1.81 -3.59
CA LYS A 283 -19.60 2.13 -2.42
C LYS A 283 -20.84 2.90 -2.88
N ALA A 284 -21.99 2.52 -2.34
CA ALA A 284 -23.23 3.26 -2.53
C ALA A 284 -24.16 3.04 -1.34
N SER A 285 -25.09 3.97 -1.15
CA SER A 285 -26.28 3.74 -0.33
C SER A 285 -27.41 3.25 -1.23
N ILE A 286 -28.12 2.21 -0.80
CA ILE A 286 -29.30 1.69 -1.49
C ILE A 286 -30.46 1.66 -0.50
N PRO A 287 -31.72 1.63 -0.97
CA PRO A 287 -32.83 1.44 -0.04
C PRO A 287 -32.53 0.21 0.82
N PHE A 288 -32.78 0.32 2.13
CA PHE A 288 -32.60 -0.74 3.15
C PHE A 288 -31.18 -0.93 3.70
N PHE A 289 -30.13 -0.44 3.05
CA PHE A 289 -28.76 -0.57 3.56
C PHE A 289 -28.04 0.77 3.56
N ASP A 290 -27.70 1.25 4.76
CA ASP A 290 -26.94 2.49 4.97
C ASP A 290 -25.62 2.49 4.19
N THR A 291 -25.02 1.31 4.00
CA THR A 291 -23.78 1.15 3.24
C THR A 291 -23.75 -0.19 2.51
N LEU A 292 -23.69 -0.14 1.17
CA LEU A 292 -23.29 -1.26 0.34
C LEU A 292 -21.89 -0.98 -0.20
N GLN A 293 -20.93 -1.84 0.12
CA GLN A 293 -19.56 -1.74 -0.39
C GLN A 293 -19.08 -3.07 -0.95
N LEU A 294 -18.66 -3.07 -2.21
CA LEU A 294 -18.02 -4.20 -2.87
C LEU A 294 -16.55 -3.87 -3.11
N SER A 295 -15.65 -4.68 -2.58
CA SER A 295 -14.21 -4.52 -2.74
C SER A 295 -13.58 -5.77 -3.35
N VAL A 296 -12.71 -5.58 -4.34
CA VAL A 296 -11.88 -6.62 -4.95
C VAL A 296 -10.44 -6.21 -4.81
N ILE A 297 -9.64 -7.03 -4.13
CA ILE A 297 -8.24 -6.75 -3.82
C ILE A 297 -7.39 -7.93 -4.32
N TYR A 298 -6.47 -7.67 -5.22
CA TYR A 298 -5.49 -8.64 -5.69
C TYR A 298 -4.10 -8.26 -5.19
N THR A 299 -3.49 -9.13 -4.40
CA THR A 299 -2.10 -8.97 -3.94
C THR A 299 -1.23 -10.06 -4.54
N PHE A 300 0.01 -9.70 -4.85
CA PHE A 300 0.97 -10.64 -5.43
C PHE A 300 2.38 -10.37 -4.95
N SER A 301 3.17 -11.42 -4.86
CA SER A 301 4.61 -11.36 -4.62
C SER A 301 5.32 -12.43 -5.44
N ARG A 302 6.43 -12.04 -6.03
CA ARG A 302 7.33 -12.92 -6.78
C ARG A 302 8.75 -12.61 -6.37
N THR A 303 9.43 -13.60 -5.81
CA THR A 303 10.86 -13.54 -5.56
C THR A 303 11.58 -14.47 -6.53
N SER A 304 12.71 -14.04 -7.09
CA SER A 304 13.59 -14.91 -7.86
C SER A 304 15.04 -14.62 -7.55
N SER A 305 15.82 -15.69 -7.39
CA SER A 305 17.26 -15.64 -7.18
C SER A 305 17.98 -16.50 -8.20
N THR A 306 19.02 -15.97 -8.82
CA THR A 306 20.00 -16.74 -9.59
C THR A 306 21.31 -16.79 -8.81
N SER A 307 21.93 -17.98 -8.74
CA SER A 307 23.28 -18.15 -8.21
C SER A 307 24.29 -18.30 -9.36
N SER A 308 25.46 -17.70 -9.21
CA SER A 308 26.57 -17.72 -10.19
C SER A 308 27.63 -18.79 -9.88
N SER A 309 27.43 -19.64 -8.89
CA SER A 309 28.39 -20.68 -8.50
C SER A 309 28.17 -21.99 -9.29
N GLY A 310 28.88 -22.17 -10.41
CA GLY A 310 28.99 -23.45 -11.13
C GLY A 310 28.05 -23.63 -12.35
N ARG A 311 28.29 -24.67 -13.16
CA ARG A 311 27.74 -24.95 -14.51
C ARG A 311 26.22 -25.16 -14.62
N SER A 312 25.41 -24.83 -13.62
CA SER A 312 23.95 -24.88 -13.71
C SER A 312 23.31 -23.76 -12.89
N SER A 313 22.79 -22.73 -13.56
CA SER A 313 21.96 -21.71 -12.95
C SER A 313 20.54 -22.25 -12.73
N GLN A 314 20.19 -22.63 -11.49
CA GLN A 314 18.80 -22.91 -11.14
C GLN A 314 18.14 -21.62 -10.61
N ALA A 315 17.19 -21.09 -11.37
CA ALA A 315 16.34 -20.00 -10.92
C ALA A 315 15.28 -20.54 -9.95
N LEU A 316 15.44 -20.28 -8.66
CA LEU A 316 14.40 -20.51 -7.67
C LEU A 316 13.45 -19.31 -7.71
N ALA A 317 12.19 -19.54 -8.07
CA ALA A 317 11.15 -18.51 -8.07
C ALA A 317 10.01 -18.90 -7.14
N ASN A 318 9.80 -18.13 -6.07
CA ASN A 318 8.63 -18.28 -5.20
C ASN A 318 7.55 -17.29 -5.65
N ARG A 319 6.30 -17.75 -5.76
CA ARG A 319 5.16 -16.94 -6.17
C ARG A 319 4.03 -17.13 -5.17
N THR A 320 3.51 -16.02 -4.68
CA THR A 320 2.29 -15.97 -3.89
C THR A 320 1.33 -15.00 -4.57
N GLY A 321 0.08 -15.41 -4.73
CA GLY A 321 -1.00 -14.55 -5.19
C GLY A 321 -2.21 -14.77 -4.30
N GLU A 322 -2.84 -13.67 -3.89
CA GLU A 322 -4.04 -13.67 -3.10
C GLU A 322 -5.07 -12.74 -3.75
N LEU A 323 -6.29 -13.23 -3.93
CA LEU A 323 -7.41 -12.50 -4.47
C LEU A 323 -8.52 -12.49 -3.42
N ILE A 324 -8.84 -11.32 -2.93
CA ILE A 324 -9.77 -11.07 -1.84
C ILE A 324 -11.00 -10.40 -2.44
N PHE A 325 -12.17 -10.98 -2.19
CA PHE A 325 -13.46 -10.38 -2.47
C PHE A 325 -14.11 -10.06 -1.14
N GLN A 326 -14.57 -8.83 -0.98
CA GLN A 326 -15.25 -8.36 0.21
C GLN A 326 -16.58 -7.72 -0.20
N LEU A 327 -17.66 -8.15 0.45
CA LEU A 327 -18.97 -7.54 0.35
C LEU A 327 -19.37 -7.09 1.75
N GLN A 328 -19.44 -5.78 1.93
CA GLN A 328 -19.99 -5.16 3.11
C GLN A 328 -21.43 -4.71 2.84
N ILE A 329 -22.31 -5.08 3.76
CA ILE A 329 -23.72 -4.68 3.79
C ILE A 329 -24.01 -4.19 5.21
N SER A 330 -24.19 -2.88 5.37
CA SER A 330 -24.27 -2.20 6.67
C SER A 330 -23.10 -2.58 7.58
N THR A 331 -23.33 -3.38 8.61
CA THR A 331 -22.31 -3.86 9.55
C THR A 331 -21.72 -5.22 9.18
N LEU A 332 -22.36 -5.97 8.27
CA LEU A 332 -21.96 -7.32 7.86
C LEU A 332 -20.86 -7.28 6.80
N LEU A 333 -19.79 -8.05 6.99
CA LEU A 333 -18.70 -8.24 6.05
C LEU A 333 -18.60 -9.72 5.67
N LEU A 334 -18.83 -10.01 4.40
CA LEU A 334 -18.56 -11.30 3.77
C LEU A 334 -17.22 -11.21 3.06
N SER A 335 -16.31 -12.14 3.32
CA SER A 335 -15.00 -12.18 2.69
C SER A 335 -14.73 -13.54 2.07
N ALA A 336 -14.27 -13.54 0.82
CA ALA A 336 -13.78 -14.70 0.10
C ALA A 336 -12.33 -14.48 -0.32
N VAL A 337 -11.42 -15.31 0.15
CA VAL A 337 -9.98 -15.21 -0.10
C VAL A 337 -9.53 -16.42 -0.90
N TYR A 338 -9.15 -16.18 -2.15
CA TYR A 338 -8.47 -17.16 -2.98
C TYR A 338 -6.95 -16.98 -2.85
N THR A 339 -6.23 -18.03 -2.48
CA THR A 339 -4.76 -18.05 -2.47
C THR A 339 -4.22 -19.07 -3.45
N ASN A 340 -3.14 -18.70 -4.12
CA ASN A 340 -2.32 -19.61 -4.91
C ASN A 340 -0.87 -19.51 -4.44
N ILE A 341 -0.47 -20.46 -3.61
CA ILE A 341 0.86 -20.54 -3.00
C ILE A 341 1.47 -21.88 -3.41
N ASN A 342 2.61 -21.86 -4.11
CA ASN A 342 3.32 -23.07 -4.53
C ASN A 342 2.40 -24.10 -5.25
N ASN A 343 1.52 -23.63 -6.15
CA ASN A 343 0.50 -24.43 -6.85
C ASN A 343 -0.61 -25.05 -5.97
N ARG A 344 -0.64 -24.76 -4.67
CA ARG A 344 -1.79 -25.08 -3.82
C ARG A 344 -2.81 -23.93 -3.90
N LYS A 345 -4.01 -24.26 -4.36
CA LYS A 345 -5.13 -23.33 -4.57
C LYS A 345 -6.14 -23.51 -3.45
N LEU A 346 -6.30 -22.51 -2.60
CA LEU A 346 -7.24 -22.53 -1.47
C LEU A 346 -8.22 -21.37 -1.61
N LEU A 347 -9.50 -21.64 -1.41
CA LEU A 347 -10.55 -20.64 -1.32
C LEU A 347 -11.12 -20.67 0.10
N ARG A 348 -11.08 -19.54 0.79
CA ARG A 348 -11.54 -19.41 2.19
C ARG A 348 -12.68 -18.42 2.25
N PHE A 349 -13.76 -18.76 2.93
CA PHE A 349 -14.87 -17.87 3.18
C PHE A 349 -14.98 -17.60 4.67
N SER A 350 -15.19 -16.33 5.01
CA SER A 350 -15.39 -15.87 6.37
C SER A 350 -16.48 -14.81 6.42
N VAL A 351 -17.18 -14.75 7.55
CA VAL A 351 -18.22 -13.75 7.84
C VAL A 351 -17.83 -13.03 9.12
N SER A 352 -17.89 -11.71 9.12
CA SER A 352 -17.54 -10.87 10.28
C SER A 352 -18.41 -9.61 10.34
N LEU A 353 -18.38 -8.87 11.45
CA LEU A 353 -19.02 -7.56 11.60
C LEU A 353 -17.96 -6.45 11.72
N ILE A 354 -18.23 -5.25 11.21
CA ILE A 354 -17.28 -4.13 11.14
C ILE A 354 -17.27 -3.27 12.42
N ASN A 355 -18.35 -3.28 13.20
CA ASN A 355 -18.46 -2.54 14.45
C ASN A 355 -18.75 -3.50 15.62
N GLY A 356 -17.78 -3.66 16.52
CA GLY A 356 -18.02 -4.12 17.90
C GLY A 356 -17.35 -5.43 18.29
N ASN A 357 -16.63 -5.37 19.42
CA ASN A 357 -16.05 -6.50 20.17
C ASN A 357 -17.11 -7.50 20.73
N ASN A 358 -18.33 -7.53 20.19
CA ASN A 358 -19.41 -8.39 20.64
C ASN A 358 -19.74 -9.39 19.52
N ASN A 359 -19.83 -10.67 19.87
CA ASN A 359 -20.24 -11.69 18.91
C ASN A 359 -21.70 -11.40 18.48
N PRO A 360 -22.04 -11.48 17.18
CA PRO A 360 -23.41 -11.34 16.70
C PRO A 360 -24.32 -12.30 17.44
N THR A 361 -25.55 -11.92 17.76
CA THR A 361 -26.53 -12.82 18.34
C THR A 361 -27.32 -13.57 17.26
N ILE A 362 -28.00 -14.65 17.62
CA ILE A 362 -28.90 -15.36 16.69
C ILE A 362 -30.02 -14.43 16.21
N GLY A 363 -30.47 -13.50 17.07
CA GLY A 363 -31.42 -12.45 16.74
C GLY A 363 -30.92 -11.56 15.61
N ASP A 364 -29.66 -11.12 15.66
CA ASP A 364 -29.06 -10.26 14.64
C ASP A 364 -29.02 -10.96 13.26
N LEU A 365 -28.73 -12.26 13.21
CA LEU A 365 -28.70 -13.04 11.98
C LEU A 365 -30.13 -13.24 11.41
N ILE A 366 -31.11 -13.52 12.25
CA ILE A 366 -32.50 -13.72 11.82
C ILE A 366 -33.10 -12.39 11.38
N ALA A 367 -32.90 -11.32 12.15
CA ALA A 367 -33.30 -9.97 11.77
C ALA A 367 -32.70 -9.58 10.41
N TYR A 368 -31.43 -9.95 10.15
CA TYR A 368 -30.83 -9.79 8.84
C TYR A 368 -31.55 -10.59 7.74
N ILE A 369 -31.78 -11.90 7.92
CA ILE A 369 -32.48 -12.73 6.91
C ILE A 369 -33.89 -12.21 6.65
N VAL A 370 -34.59 -11.77 7.70
CA VAL A 370 -35.93 -11.18 7.60
C VAL A 370 -35.87 -9.85 6.85
N SER A 371 -34.89 -8.98 7.14
CA SER A 371 -34.70 -7.71 6.41
C SER A 371 -34.41 -7.91 4.93
N VAL A 372 -33.74 -9.01 4.56
CA VAL A 372 -33.49 -9.40 3.17
C VAL A 372 -34.77 -9.92 2.48
N TYR A 373 -35.69 -10.52 3.24
CA TYR A 373 -36.94 -11.07 2.74
C TYR A 373 -38.08 -10.04 2.66
N ASP A 374 -38.23 -9.21 3.69
CA ASP A 374 -39.23 -8.15 3.81
C ASP A 374 -38.64 -6.95 4.54
N SER A 375 -38.38 -5.88 3.79
CA SER A 375 -37.68 -4.70 4.26
C SER A 375 -38.57 -3.67 4.96
N SER A 376 -39.88 -3.93 5.09
CA SER A 376 -40.80 -3.11 5.90
C SER A 376 -40.69 -3.39 7.40
N ILE A 377 -40.00 -4.48 7.77
CA ILE A 377 -39.83 -4.93 9.15
C ILE A 377 -38.48 -4.42 9.65
N THR A 378 -38.47 -3.24 10.28
CA THR A 378 -37.24 -2.60 10.83
C THR A 378 -36.87 -3.13 12.21
N ASP A 379 -37.86 -3.55 13.01
CA ASP A 379 -37.69 -4.05 14.38
C ASP A 379 -38.20 -5.49 14.47
N PHE A 380 -37.44 -6.42 13.88
CA PHE A 380 -37.76 -7.84 14.01
C PHE A 380 -37.31 -8.35 15.38
N GLU A 381 -38.26 -8.63 16.25
CA GLU A 381 -38.05 -9.34 17.51
C GLU A 381 -38.77 -10.68 17.49
N LEU A 382 -38.13 -11.72 18.02
CA LEU A 382 -38.79 -13.00 18.23
C LEU A 382 -39.64 -12.95 19.49
N ASP A 383 -40.90 -13.36 19.40
CA ASP A 383 -41.78 -13.45 20.58
C ASP A 383 -41.20 -14.45 21.61
N PRO A 384 -41.38 -14.18 22.92
CA PRO A 384 -41.02 -15.14 23.97
C PRO A 384 -41.68 -16.52 23.74
N PRO A 385 -40.96 -17.64 23.94
CA PRO A 385 -39.64 -17.78 24.59
C PRO A 385 -38.44 -17.73 23.63
N TRP A 386 -38.66 -17.40 22.35
CA TRP A 386 -37.63 -17.39 21.32
C TRP A 386 -36.73 -16.15 21.38
N ASP A 387 -37.14 -15.12 22.11
CA ASP A 387 -36.34 -13.94 22.44
C ASP A 387 -35.05 -14.31 23.19
N GLU A 388 -35.09 -15.31 24.07
CA GLU A 388 -33.90 -15.84 24.77
C GLU A 388 -32.96 -16.61 23.84
N PHE A 389 -33.51 -17.25 22.79
CA PHE A 389 -32.70 -17.88 21.74
C PHE A 389 -32.05 -16.82 20.85
N ALA A 390 -32.78 -15.74 20.52
CA ALA A 390 -32.24 -14.61 19.79
C ALA A 390 -31.06 -13.96 20.51
N LYS A 391 -31.05 -13.88 21.85
CA LYS A 391 -29.94 -13.30 22.64
C LYS A 391 -28.66 -14.14 22.66
N GLN A 392 -28.66 -15.37 22.14
CA GLN A 392 -27.47 -16.22 22.14
C GLN A 392 -26.43 -15.70 21.14
N GLU A 393 -25.19 -15.51 21.60
CA GLU A 393 -24.07 -15.13 20.75
C GLU A 393 -23.69 -16.25 19.75
N ILE A 394 -23.78 -15.93 18.46
CA ILE A 394 -23.10 -16.60 17.36
C ILE A 394 -21.69 -16.03 17.21
N ALA A 395 -20.70 -16.87 17.45
CA ALA A 395 -19.32 -16.54 17.11
C ALA A 395 -19.05 -16.79 15.61
N LEU A 396 -19.51 -15.88 14.75
CA LEU A 396 -19.30 -15.99 13.28
C LEU A 396 -17.81 -15.94 12.90
N ASP A 397 -16.98 -15.28 13.71
CA ASP A 397 -15.51 -15.29 13.61
C ASP A 397 -14.90 -16.69 13.78
N LYS A 398 -15.62 -17.59 14.46
CA LYS A 398 -15.19 -18.97 14.71
C LYS A 398 -15.58 -19.90 13.56
N PHE A 399 -16.41 -19.45 12.62
CA PHE A 399 -16.80 -20.20 11.42
C PHE A 399 -15.85 -19.90 10.25
N SER A 400 -15.34 -20.96 9.61
CA SER A 400 -14.54 -20.84 8.39
C SER A 400 -14.85 -22.01 7.46
N LEU A 401 -15.16 -21.69 6.20
CA LEU A 401 -15.25 -22.65 5.11
C LEU A 401 -13.98 -22.53 4.25
N GLU A 402 -13.24 -23.62 4.13
CA GLU A 402 -12.06 -23.74 3.27
C GLU A 402 -12.30 -24.78 2.17
N ILE A 403 -12.03 -24.42 0.93
CA ILE A 403 -12.07 -25.31 -0.23
C ILE A 403 -10.64 -25.40 -0.80
N ASP A 404 -10.05 -26.59 -0.72
CA ASP A 404 -8.76 -26.90 -1.36
C ASP A 404 -9.03 -27.44 -2.76
N LEU A 405 -8.82 -26.59 -3.76
CA LEU A 405 -9.04 -26.93 -5.18
C LEU A 405 -7.94 -27.86 -5.72
N THR A 406 -6.78 -27.90 -5.07
CA THR A 406 -5.66 -28.76 -5.47
C THR A 406 -5.88 -30.18 -4.96
N ASN A 407 -6.15 -30.32 -3.66
CA ASN A 407 -6.40 -31.62 -3.04
C ASN A 407 -7.84 -32.10 -3.19
N LYS A 408 -8.72 -31.25 -3.76
CA LYS A 408 -10.15 -31.48 -3.90
C LYS A 408 -10.74 -31.87 -2.54
N SER A 409 -10.69 -30.95 -1.60
CA SER A 409 -11.32 -31.11 -0.30
C SER A 409 -12.06 -29.87 0.13
N ILE A 410 -13.07 -30.06 0.97
CA ILE A 410 -13.86 -29.00 1.61
C ILE A 410 -13.73 -29.20 3.11
N THR A 411 -13.43 -28.16 3.85
CA THR A 411 -13.33 -28.17 5.31
C THR A 411 -14.20 -27.05 5.86
N ILE A 412 -15.16 -27.42 6.69
CA ILE A 412 -15.95 -26.51 7.51
C ILE A 412 -15.39 -26.62 8.92
N SER A 413 -14.96 -25.51 9.50
CA SER A 413 -14.44 -25.49 10.86
C SER A 413 -15.22 -24.49 11.70
N TYR A 414 -15.55 -24.92 12.91
CA TYR A 414 -16.20 -24.10 13.92
C TYR A 414 -15.46 -24.24 15.24
N LYS A 415 -14.75 -23.19 15.65
CA LYS A 415 -13.95 -23.19 16.89
C LYS A 415 -14.83 -22.95 18.13
N ALA A 416 -15.73 -23.86 18.48
CA ALA A 416 -16.53 -23.70 19.69
C ALA A 416 -15.83 -24.24 20.95
N THR A 417 -15.99 -23.56 22.08
CA THR A 417 -15.76 -24.17 23.40
C THR A 417 -17.09 -24.70 23.93
N LEU A 418 -17.39 -25.98 23.67
CA LEU A 418 -18.56 -26.64 24.23
C LEU A 418 -18.14 -27.39 25.50
N ASN A 419 -18.71 -26.99 26.64
CA ASN A 419 -18.58 -27.73 27.89
C ASN A 419 -19.62 -28.86 27.88
N VAL A 420 -19.18 -30.06 27.54
CA VAL A 420 -19.96 -31.27 27.77
C VAL A 420 -19.58 -31.79 29.16
N LEU A 421 -20.51 -32.35 29.92
CA LEU A 421 -20.39 -32.66 31.36
C LEU A 421 -19.04 -33.26 31.84
N ILE A 422 -18.31 -33.96 30.96
CA ILE A 422 -17.05 -34.67 31.24
C ILE A 422 -15.88 -34.27 30.30
N ALA A 423 -16.10 -33.38 29.34
CA ALA A 423 -15.10 -33.01 28.33
C ALA A 423 -15.34 -31.60 27.79
N LYS A 424 -14.24 -30.85 27.61
CA LYS A 424 -14.28 -29.62 26.82
C LYS A 424 -13.96 -29.94 25.37
N VAL A 425 -14.88 -29.63 24.48
CA VAL A 425 -14.64 -29.60 23.03
C VAL A 425 -14.20 -28.19 22.69
N SER A 426 -13.03 -28.00 22.08
CA SER A 426 -12.51 -26.66 21.72
C SER A 426 -12.55 -26.36 20.22
N ASN A 427 -12.81 -27.37 19.39
CA ASN A 427 -12.86 -27.25 17.94
C ASN A 427 -13.70 -28.39 17.37
N VAL A 428 -14.61 -28.07 16.46
CA VAL A 428 -15.36 -29.04 15.65
C VAL A 428 -15.09 -28.73 14.19
N GLY A 429 -14.51 -29.68 13.47
CA GLY A 429 -14.25 -29.58 12.05
C GLY A 429 -14.93 -30.71 11.29
N LEU A 430 -15.68 -30.38 10.24
CA LEU A 430 -16.16 -31.34 9.25
C LEU A 430 -15.29 -31.18 8.00
N SER A 431 -14.70 -32.27 7.52
CA SER A 431 -13.92 -32.27 6.28
C SER A 431 -14.47 -33.33 5.32
N TYR A 432 -14.45 -33.00 4.04
CA TYR A 432 -14.86 -33.88 2.96
C TYR A 432 -13.79 -33.88 1.87
N GLN A 433 -13.32 -35.05 1.48
CA GLN A 433 -12.35 -35.22 0.40
C GLN A 433 -13.01 -35.94 -0.77
N PHE A 434 -12.94 -35.33 -1.95
CA PHE A 434 -13.42 -35.95 -3.18
C PHE A 434 -12.47 -37.10 -3.55
N GLY A 435 -13.01 -38.32 -3.70
CA GLY A 435 -12.22 -39.47 -4.13
C GLY A 435 -11.53 -39.25 -5.47
N THR A 436 -10.22 -39.50 -5.54
CA THR A 436 -9.49 -39.55 -6.81
C THR A 436 -9.45 -41.00 -7.32
N LYS A 437 -9.47 -41.18 -8.65
CA LYS A 437 -9.65 -42.48 -9.34
C LYS A 437 -8.58 -43.56 -9.03
N SER A 438 -7.61 -43.31 -8.15
CA SER A 438 -6.45 -44.17 -7.88
C SER A 438 -6.39 -44.77 -6.47
N SER A 439 -7.31 -44.45 -5.57
CA SER A 439 -7.30 -45.06 -4.23
C SER A 439 -7.95 -46.44 -4.29
N GLN A 440 -7.17 -47.49 -4.57
CA GLN A 440 -7.60 -48.86 -4.35
C GLN A 440 -8.00 -49.02 -2.88
N VAL A 441 -9.26 -49.38 -2.67
CA VAL A 441 -9.79 -49.78 -1.36
C VAL A 441 -9.05 -51.05 -0.95
N SER A 442 -8.21 -50.98 0.09
CA SER A 442 -7.61 -52.18 0.67
C SER A 442 -8.71 -52.97 1.36
N THR A 443 -9.13 -54.07 0.74
CA THR A 443 -10.06 -55.04 1.33
C THR A 443 -9.35 -55.81 2.44
N GLN A 444 -9.22 -55.21 3.62
CA GLN A 444 -8.95 -55.96 4.84
C GLN A 444 -9.86 -55.48 5.97
N GLN A 445 -10.54 -56.48 6.54
CA GLN A 445 -11.41 -56.50 7.71
C GLN A 445 -12.91 -56.19 7.52
N ASN A 446 -13.63 -57.31 7.63
CA ASN A 446 -15.08 -57.47 7.72
C ASN A 446 -15.73 -56.46 8.67
N ASN A 447 -16.62 -55.63 8.12
CA ASN A 447 -17.69 -54.82 8.75
C ASN A 447 -17.83 -53.38 8.20
N ALA A 448 -17.15 -53.02 7.10
CA ALA A 448 -17.39 -51.73 6.44
C ALA A 448 -18.65 -51.80 5.54
N ARG A 449 -19.64 -50.94 5.83
CA ARG A 449 -20.71 -50.60 4.87
C ARG A 449 -20.04 -50.06 3.59
N THR A 450 -20.49 -50.54 2.44
CA THR A 450 -20.11 -50.20 1.06
C THR A 450 -19.03 -49.11 0.92
N ALA A 451 -17.76 -49.51 0.75
CA ALA A 451 -16.62 -48.61 0.68
C ALA A 451 -16.77 -47.56 -0.44
N SER A 452 -17.10 -46.32 -0.06
CA SER A 452 -17.05 -45.17 -0.96
C SER A 452 -15.60 -44.71 -1.10
N ASN A 453 -15.18 -44.32 -2.30
CA ASN A 453 -13.89 -43.65 -2.51
C ASN A 453 -13.87 -42.21 -1.97
N LYS A 454 -15.00 -41.73 -1.44
CA LYS A 454 -15.17 -40.44 -0.78
C LYS A 454 -14.86 -40.62 0.71
N LYS A 455 -14.03 -39.74 1.26
CA LYS A 455 -13.73 -39.70 2.70
C LYS A 455 -14.41 -38.51 3.32
N ILE A 456 -15.28 -38.74 4.28
CA ILE A 456 -15.80 -37.71 5.20
C ILE A 456 -15.00 -37.88 6.48
N ALA A 457 -14.59 -36.80 7.14
CA ALA A 457 -14.00 -36.91 8.45
C ALA A 457 -14.50 -35.80 9.37
N ILE A 458 -14.99 -36.21 10.54
CA ILE A 458 -15.30 -35.32 11.64
C ILE A 458 -14.08 -35.30 12.54
N ALA A 459 -13.58 -34.10 12.87
CA ALA A 459 -12.46 -33.89 13.77
C ALA A 459 -12.91 -33.05 14.98
N VAL A 460 -12.60 -33.53 16.18
CA VAL A 460 -12.95 -32.89 17.45
C VAL A 460 -11.72 -32.82 18.35
N ASP A 461 -11.41 -31.63 18.87
CA ASP A 461 -10.36 -31.45 19.87
C ASP A 461 -10.97 -31.62 21.28
N LEU A 462 -10.64 -32.73 21.96
CA LEU A 462 -11.17 -33.08 23.28
C LEU A 462 -10.15 -32.79 24.38
N SER A 463 -10.64 -32.20 25.46
CA SER A 463 -9.92 -32.03 26.72
C SER A 463 -10.74 -32.64 27.85
N ILE A 464 -10.33 -33.83 28.32
CA ILE A 464 -10.94 -34.52 29.47
C ILE A 464 -10.07 -34.24 30.71
N PRO A 465 -10.66 -33.83 31.85
CA PRO A 465 -9.91 -33.63 33.09
C PRO A 465 -9.08 -34.88 33.46
N GLY A 466 -7.78 -34.70 33.70
CA GLY A 466 -6.86 -35.80 34.02
C GLY A 466 -6.29 -36.56 32.81
N GLN A 467 -6.66 -36.19 31.57
CA GLN A 467 -6.07 -36.75 30.35
C GLN A 467 -5.43 -35.65 29.49
N PRO A 468 -4.40 -35.97 28.68
CA PRO A 468 -3.87 -35.03 27.72
C PRO A 468 -4.92 -34.67 26.67
N LYS A 469 -4.88 -33.42 26.19
CA LYS A 469 -5.72 -32.99 25.06
C LYS A 469 -5.51 -33.94 23.88
N LYS A 470 -6.60 -34.48 23.35
CA LYS A 470 -6.57 -35.46 22.27
C LYS A 470 -7.44 -34.97 21.13
N ARG A 471 -6.84 -34.87 19.94
CA ARG A 471 -7.59 -34.70 18.70
C ARG A 471 -8.12 -36.05 18.27
N VAL A 472 -9.42 -36.12 18.04
CA VAL A 472 -10.11 -37.34 17.63
C VAL A 472 -10.71 -37.11 16.25
N GLN A 473 -10.46 -38.03 15.32
CA GLN A 473 -10.94 -37.95 13.94
C GLN A 473 -11.51 -39.31 13.53
N TRP A 474 -12.67 -39.33 12.89
CA TRP A 474 -13.27 -40.54 12.33
C TRP A 474 -14.08 -40.24 11.07
N ASP A 475 -14.22 -41.24 10.20
CA ASP A 475 -15.15 -41.20 9.06
C ASP A 475 -16.52 -41.78 9.47
N PRO A 476 -17.58 -40.97 9.66
CA PRO A 476 -18.88 -41.46 10.12
C PRO A 476 -19.58 -42.39 9.12
N VAL A 477 -19.13 -42.44 7.86
CA VAL A 477 -19.70 -43.32 6.83
C VAL A 477 -19.05 -44.69 6.86
N ASN A 478 -17.73 -44.74 7.10
CA ASN A 478 -16.92 -45.96 6.96
C ASN A 478 -16.40 -46.52 8.29
N GLU A 479 -16.41 -45.73 9.36
CA GLU A 479 -15.82 -46.05 10.67
C GLU A 479 -16.84 -45.82 11.79
N ASN A 480 -16.75 -46.62 12.84
CA ASN A 480 -17.54 -46.38 14.05
C ASN A 480 -17.03 -45.13 14.77
N PRO A 481 -17.91 -44.38 15.46
CA PRO A 481 -17.48 -43.26 16.27
C PRO A 481 -16.43 -43.72 17.31
N PRO A 482 -15.48 -42.86 17.67
CA PRO A 482 -14.43 -43.16 18.64
C PRO A 482 -15.04 -43.60 19.97
N GLU A 483 -14.48 -44.65 20.57
CA GLU A 483 -14.95 -45.16 21.87
C GLU A 483 -14.83 -44.08 22.95
N VAL A 484 -15.95 -43.79 23.62
CA VAL A 484 -15.98 -42.89 24.77
C VAL A 484 -15.25 -43.58 25.92
N PRO A 485 -14.32 -42.91 26.63
CA PRO A 485 -13.69 -43.49 27.81
C PRO A 485 -14.77 -43.89 28.82
N SER A 486 -14.95 -45.19 29.03
CA SER A 486 -16.10 -45.70 29.77
C SER A 486 -16.02 -45.34 31.26
N THR A 487 -17.02 -44.62 31.77
CA THR A 487 -17.43 -44.79 33.17
C THR A 487 -18.88 -45.24 33.19
N LYS A 488 -19.04 -46.53 33.51
CA LYS A 488 -20.24 -47.35 33.63
C LYS A 488 -21.49 -46.62 34.18
N ALA A 489 -22.32 -46.02 33.33
CA ALA A 489 -23.69 -45.67 33.68
C ALA A 489 -24.63 -45.63 32.44
N PRO A 490 -25.83 -46.22 32.52
CA PRO A 490 -26.75 -46.36 31.37
C PRO A 490 -27.50 -45.08 30.95
N ILE A 491 -27.38 -43.98 31.70
CA ILE A 491 -27.94 -42.66 31.33
C ILE A 491 -27.17 -42.02 30.15
N PHE A 492 -25.97 -42.53 29.84
CA PHE A 492 -25.06 -41.99 28.83
C PHE A 492 -25.44 -42.36 27.38
N GLU A 493 -26.16 -43.47 27.16
CA GLU A 493 -26.53 -43.92 25.81
C GLU A 493 -27.61 -43.06 25.14
N LEU A 494 -28.56 -42.47 25.91
CA LEU A 494 -29.64 -41.66 25.34
C LEU A 494 -29.22 -40.25 24.91
N LYS A 495 -28.20 -39.65 25.54
CA LYS A 495 -27.81 -38.25 25.27
C LYS A 495 -26.80 -38.10 24.13
N PHE A 496 -25.99 -39.13 23.84
CA PHE A 496 -25.20 -39.17 22.61
C PHE A 496 -26.05 -39.50 21.37
N LEU A 497 -27.17 -40.24 21.55
CA LEU A 497 -28.18 -40.38 20.51
C LEU A 497 -28.82 -39.02 20.15
N ALA A 498 -29.00 -38.13 21.12
CA ALA A 498 -29.49 -36.76 20.87
C ALA A 498 -28.50 -35.89 20.08
N LEU A 499 -27.18 -36.07 20.24
CA LEU A 499 -26.17 -35.45 19.39
C LEU A 499 -26.15 -36.06 17.97
N GLY A 500 -26.51 -37.34 17.80
CA GLY A 500 -26.68 -37.96 16.48
C GLY A 500 -27.99 -37.56 15.77
N LEU A 501 -29.06 -37.29 16.52
CA LEU A 501 -30.37 -36.88 16.01
C LEU A 501 -30.47 -35.37 15.71
N ALA A 502 -29.62 -34.53 16.29
CA ALA A 502 -29.56 -33.09 16.00
C ALA A 502 -28.82 -32.74 14.69
N PHE A 503 -28.20 -33.72 14.02
CA PHE A 503 -27.49 -33.56 12.74
C PHE A 503 -28.06 -34.47 11.62
N ALA A 504 -29.32 -34.90 11.75
CA ALA A 504 -30.05 -35.65 10.70
C ALA A 504 -31.02 -34.73 9.95
#